data_AF-J3HUW7-F1
#
_entry.id   AF-J3HUW7-F1
#
_cell.length_a   1.000
_cell.length_b   1.000
_cell.length_c   1.000
_cell.angle_alpha   90.00
_cell.angle_beta   90.00
_cell.angle_gamma   90.00
#
_symmetry.space_group_name_H-M   'P 1'
#
loop_
_entity.id
_entity.type
_entity.pdbx_description
1 polymer ?
#
loop_
_entity_poly.entity_id
_entity_poly.type
_entity_poly.pdbx_seq_one_letter_code
_entity_poly.pdbx_strand_id
1 'polypeptide(L)'
;MPDIMKAILLVAGLLAANLLGAAPAAAQTYDPRYPVCIEVYSIDGSTIDCSFATIAQCAATASGQSARCYANPYAMQNRQTGPGPSPPRRNR
;
A
#
# COMPACT_ATOMS: atom_id res chain seq x y z
N MET A 1 -29.38 36.93 -19.51
CA MET A 1 -27.99 36.47 -19.30
C MET A 1 -27.45 36.47 -17.85
N PRO A 2 -28.24 36.67 -16.75
CA PRO A 2 -27.74 36.42 -15.39
C PRO A 2 -27.93 34.97 -14.90
N ASP A 3 -28.90 34.24 -15.47
CA ASP A 3 -29.21 32.85 -15.08
C ASP A 3 -28.15 31.85 -15.55
N ILE A 4 -27.54 32.10 -16.71
CA ILE A 4 -26.42 31.30 -17.23
C ILE A 4 -25.21 31.42 -16.30
N MET A 5 -24.94 32.62 -15.76
CA MET A 5 -23.81 32.84 -14.85
C MET A 5 -23.99 32.13 -13.49
N LYS A 6 -25.21 32.10 -12.95
CA LYS A 6 -25.55 31.33 -11.74
C LYS A 6 -25.44 29.82 -11.97
N ALA A 7 -25.88 29.33 -13.13
CA ALA A 7 -25.74 27.93 -13.50
C ALA A 7 -24.27 27.50 -13.60
N ILE A 8 -23.40 28.35 -14.15
CA ILE A 8 -21.94 28.11 -14.21
C ILE A 8 -21.33 28.03 -12.80
N LEU A 9 -21.70 28.95 -11.90
CA LEU A 9 -21.20 28.97 -10.52
C LEU A 9 -21.63 27.72 -9.72
N LEU A 10 -22.86 27.24 -9.94
CA LEU A 10 -23.38 26.02 -9.29
C LEU A 10 -22.68 24.74 -9.78
N VAL A 11 -22.43 24.64 -11.10
CA VAL A 11 -21.68 23.51 -11.67
C VAL A 11 -20.23 23.50 -11.20
N ALA A 12 -19.58 24.67 -11.14
CA ALA A 12 -18.20 24.78 -10.65
C ALA A 12 -18.04 24.34 -9.18
N GLY A 13 -19.04 24.62 -8.32
CA GLY A 13 -19.03 24.20 -6.92
C GLY A 13 -19.14 22.69 -6.71
N LEU A 14 -19.89 21.99 -7.56
CA LEU A 14 -20.10 20.53 -7.46
C LEU A 14 -18.85 19.73 -7.87
N LEU A 15 -18.03 20.26 -8.79
CA LEU A 15 -16.77 19.64 -9.19
C LEU A 15 -15.73 19.63 -8.05
N ALA A 16 -15.73 20.64 -7.18
CA ALA A 16 -14.76 20.75 -6.07
C ALA A 16 -15.00 19.73 -4.93
N ALA A 17 -16.23 19.24 -4.74
CA ALA A 17 -16.58 18.35 -3.63
C ALA A 17 -16.09 16.90 -3.81
N ASN A 18 -15.70 16.50 -5.04
CA ASN A 18 -15.27 15.13 -5.33
C ASN A 18 -13.81 14.84 -4.98
N LEU A 19 -13.05 15.82 -4.47
CA LEU A 19 -11.63 15.64 -4.11
C LEU A 19 -11.39 15.19 -2.66
N LEU A 20 -12.41 15.19 -1.78
CA LEU A 20 -12.22 14.88 -0.36
C LEU A 20 -12.40 13.39 0.01
N GLY A 21 -12.60 12.51 -0.97
CA GLY A 21 -12.85 11.08 -0.77
C GLY A 21 -11.71 10.14 -1.15
N ALA A 22 -10.51 10.66 -1.45
CA ALA A 22 -9.35 9.80 -1.68
C ALA A 22 -8.87 9.23 -0.33
N ALA A 23 -9.35 8.03 0.00
CA ALA A 23 -8.62 7.12 0.89
C ALA A 23 -7.16 7.09 0.41
N PRO A 24 -6.17 6.93 1.31
CA PRO A 24 -4.78 7.12 0.94
C PRO A 24 -4.43 6.16 -0.20
N ALA A 25 -4.34 6.67 -1.43
CA ALA A 25 -3.67 6.02 -2.53
C ALA A 25 -2.16 6.20 -2.31
N ALA A 26 -1.69 5.80 -1.13
CA ALA A 26 -0.30 5.88 -0.74
C ALA A 26 0.40 4.61 -1.21
N ALA A 27 0.75 4.53 -2.49
CA ALA A 27 1.90 3.76 -2.97
C ALA A 27 2.10 2.36 -2.34
N GLN A 28 1.04 1.61 -2.06
CA GLN A 28 1.17 0.24 -1.56
C GLN A 28 1.29 -0.65 -2.80
N THR A 29 2.52 -0.83 -3.31
CA THR A 29 2.80 -1.78 -4.39
C THR A 29 2.35 -3.20 -4.01
N TYR A 30 2.32 -3.53 -2.72
CA TYR A 30 2.02 -4.86 -2.21
C TYR A 30 1.11 -4.81 -0.99
N ASP A 31 0.19 -5.77 -0.87
CA ASP A 31 -0.76 -5.85 0.24
C ASP A 31 -0.01 -6.18 1.56
N PRO A 32 -0.09 -5.31 2.59
CA PRO A 32 0.59 -5.53 3.87
C PRO A 32 0.07 -6.74 4.66
N ARG A 33 -1.05 -7.34 4.26
CA ARG A 33 -1.60 -8.58 4.87
C ARG A 33 -0.74 -9.80 4.57
N TYR A 34 0.03 -9.79 3.50
CA TYR A 34 0.91 -10.88 3.11
C TYR A 34 2.35 -10.55 3.50
N PRO A 35 2.90 -11.16 4.56
CA PRO A 35 4.21 -10.83 5.10
C PRO A 35 5.38 -11.36 4.28
N VAL A 36 5.13 -12.12 3.21
CA VAL A 36 6.19 -12.76 2.41
C VAL A 36 5.97 -12.50 0.93
N CYS A 37 7.06 -12.16 0.25
CA CYS A 37 7.14 -11.93 -1.19
C CYS A 37 8.06 -12.94 -1.87
N ILE A 38 7.74 -13.25 -3.13
CA ILE A 38 8.60 -13.99 -4.05
C ILE A 38 9.04 -13.05 -5.18
N GLU A 39 10.29 -13.15 -5.59
CA GLU A 39 10.84 -12.47 -6.77
C GLU A 39 11.36 -13.52 -7.73
N VAL A 40 10.72 -13.65 -8.88
CA VAL A 40 11.08 -14.61 -9.92
C VAL A 40 11.89 -13.89 -10.99
N TYR A 41 13.08 -14.39 -11.26
CA TYR A 41 13.98 -13.91 -12.30
C TYR A 41 13.70 -14.65 -13.60
N SER A 42 13.50 -13.91 -14.68
CA SER A 42 13.28 -14.40 -16.04
C SER A 42 14.17 -13.62 -17.01
N ILE A 43 14.24 -14.07 -18.27
CA ILE A 43 15.07 -13.43 -19.30
C ILE A 43 14.61 -11.99 -19.54
N ASP A 44 13.30 -11.73 -19.44
CA ASP A 44 12.68 -10.43 -19.68
C ASP A 44 12.68 -9.51 -18.44
N GLY A 45 13.21 -9.96 -17.29
CA GLY A 45 13.28 -9.16 -16.07
C GLY A 45 12.97 -9.93 -14.79
N SER A 46 12.57 -9.20 -13.75
CA SER A 46 12.15 -9.80 -12.47
C SER A 46 10.71 -9.41 -12.15
N THR A 47 9.94 -10.37 -11.68
CA THR A 47 8.56 -10.18 -11.25
C THR A 47 8.46 -10.47 -9.77
N ILE A 48 7.90 -9.52 -9.02
CA ILE A 48 7.71 -9.64 -7.57
C ILE A 48 6.23 -9.82 -7.27
N ASP A 49 5.91 -10.85 -6.49
CA ASP A 49 4.56 -11.14 -6.01
C ASP A 49 4.55 -11.32 -4.49
N CYS A 50 3.65 -10.62 -3.80
CA CYS A 50 3.53 -10.66 -2.34
C CYS A 50 2.17 -11.19 -1.93
N SER A 51 1.97 -12.50 -2.15
CA SER A 51 0.72 -13.20 -1.85
C SER A 51 0.89 -14.32 -0.81
N PHE A 52 2.08 -14.41 -0.19
CA PHE A 52 2.44 -15.53 0.68
C PHE A 52 2.33 -15.18 2.16
N ALA A 53 1.77 -16.12 2.93
CA ALA A 53 1.66 -15.99 4.38
C ALA A 53 2.95 -16.40 5.12
N THR A 54 3.74 -17.31 4.53
CA THR A 54 4.95 -17.87 5.17
C THR A 54 6.09 -18.11 4.18
N ILE A 55 7.34 -18.09 4.67
CA ILE A 55 8.53 -18.39 3.86
C ILE A 55 8.48 -19.82 3.32
N ALA A 56 7.97 -20.78 4.10
CA ALA A 56 7.84 -22.17 3.66
C ALA A 56 6.90 -22.30 2.45
N GLN A 57 5.77 -21.58 2.46
CA GLN A 57 4.84 -21.55 1.34
C GLN A 57 5.48 -20.90 0.10
N CYS A 58 6.21 -19.81 0.28
CA CYS A 58 6.96 -19.18 -0.81
C CYS A 58 8.06 -20.12 -1.35
N ALA A 59 8.82 -20.80 -0.49
CA ALA A 59 9.88 -21.72 -0.88
C ALA A 59 9.35 -22.92 -1.67
N ALA A 60 8.16 -23.41 -1.33
CA ALA A 60 7.49 -24.46 -2.09
C ALA A 60 7.18 -24.00 -3.54
N THR A 61 6.79 -22.74 -3.73
CA THR A 61 6.56 -22.15 -5.07
C THR A 61 7.86 -21.81 -5.80
N ALA A 62 8.87 -21.31 -5.07
CA ALA A 62 10.18 -20.99 -5.62
C ALA A 62 10.98 -22.23 -6.04
N SER A 63 10.62 -23.42 -5.52
CA SER A 63 11.30 -24.67 -5.81
C SER A 63 11.24 -24.99 -7.31
N GLY A 64 12.42 -25.07 -7.95
CA GLY A 64 12.55 -25.34 -9.38
C GLY A 64 12.47 -24.09 -10.27
N GLN A 65 12.38 -22.89 -9.69
CA GLN A 65 12.47 -21.62 -10.42
C GLN A 65 13.68 -20.82 -9.96
N SER A 66 14.16 -19.92 -10.82
CA SER A 66 15.10 -18.85 -10.42
C SER A 66 14.34 -17.80 -9.62
N ALA A 67 14.00 -18.11 -8.36
CA ALA A 67 13.19 -17.25 -7.52
C ALA A 67 13.76 -17.07 -6.12
N ARG A 68 13.48 -15.92 -5.49
CA ARG A 68 13.93 -15.57 -4.13
C ARG A 68 12.75 -15.17 -3.26
N CYS A 69 12.70 -15.71 -2.05
CA CYS A 69 11.70 -15.36 -1.04
C CYS A 69 12.28 -14.35 -0.03
N TYR A 70 11.51 -13.32 0.33
CA TYR A 70 11.89 -12.35 1.36
C TYR A 70 10.68 -11.76 2.08
N ALA A 71 10.92 -11.09 3.21
CA ALA A 71 9.87 -10.49 4.01
C ALA A 71 9.32 -9.22 3.34
N ASN A 72 8.00 -9.10 3.29
CA ASN A 72 7.31 -7.91 2.78
C ASN A 72 7.60 -6.71 3.72
N PRO A 73 8.29 -5.66 3.25
CA PRO A 73 8.57 -4.48 4.07
C PRO A 73 7.29 -3.74 4.51
N TYR A 74 6.23 -3.80 3.70
CA TYR A 74 4.95 -3.14 3.99
C TYR A 74 4.17 -3.83 5.14
N ALA A 75 4.42 -5.11 5.39
CA ALA A 75 3.79 -5.82 6.51
C ALA A 75 4.24 -5.32 7.88
N MET A 76 5.42 -4.69 7.97
CA MET A 76 5.92 -4.05 9.19
C MET A 76 5.31 -2.65 9.39
N GLN A 77 5.00 -1.94 8.30
CA GLN A 77 4.44 -0.60 8.34
C GLN A 77 3.08 -0.56 9.09
N ASN A 78 2.25 -1.60 8.91
CA ASN A 78 0.98 -1.72 9.64
C ASN A 78 1.16 -1.91 11.17
N ARG A 79 2.33 -2.37 11.62
CA ARG A 79 2.64 -2.46 13.06
C ARG A 79 3.12 -1.14 13.65
N GLN A 80 3.64 -0.23 12.82
CA GLN A 80 4.12 1.08 13.27
C GLN A 80 2.98 2.09 13.49
N THR A 81 1.80 1.85 12.91
CA THR A 81 0.59 2.65 13.18
C THR A 81 -0.09 2.26 14.50
N GLY A 82 0.66 1.72 15.46
CA GLY A 82 0.26 1.70 16.87
C GLY A 82 0.78 2.97 17.54
N PRO A 83 0.09 3.55 18.54
CA PRO A 83 0.64 4.64 19.34
C PRO A 83 2.02 4.19 19.83
N GLY A 84 3.09 4.85 19.36
CA GLY A 84 4.44 4.51 19.76
C GLY A 84 4.57 4.47 21.29
N PRO A 85 5.51 3.68 21.84
CA PRO A 85 5.68 3.57 23.28
C PRO A 85 5.79 4.97 23.89
N SER A 86 4.86 5.30 24.79
CA SER A 86 4.84 6.59 25.47
C SER A 86 6.20 6.81 26.15
N PRO A 87 6.85 7.97 25.98
CA PRO A 87 8.13 8.21 26.61
C PRO A 87 8.00 8.08 28.13
N PRO A 88 9.01 7.54 28.83
CA PRO A 88 8.96 7.40 30.27
C PRO A 88 8.77 8.79 30.89
N ARG A 89 7.70 8.94 31.68
CA ARG A 89 7.36 10.16 32.40
C ARG A 89 8.46 10.42 33.44
N ARG A 90 9.49 11.17 33.07
CA ARG A 90 10.56 11.58 33.99
C ARG A 90 9.97 12.62 34.94
N ASN A 91 9.46 12.18 36.09
CA ASN A 91 9.14 13.06 37.20
C ASN A 91 10.45 13.72 37.69
N ARG A 92 10.49 15.04 37.62
CA ARG A 92 11.52 15.88 38.23
C ARG A 92 10.85 16.73 39.31
#